data_AF-A0A7X2TYG9-F1
#
_entry.id   AF-A0A7X2TYG9-F1
#
_cell.length_a   1.000
_cell.length_b   1.000
_cell.length_c   1.000
_cell.angle_alpha   90.00
_cell.angle_beta   90.00
_cell.angle_gamma   90.00
#
_symmetry.space_group_name_H-M   'P 1'
#
loop_
_entity.id
_entity.type
_entity.pdbx_description
1 polymer ?
#
loop_
_entity_poly.entity_id
_entity_poly.type
_entity_poly.pdbx_seq_one_letter_code
_entity_poly.pdbx_strand_id
1 'polypeptide(L)'
;MHLKPELQPAFTAGRLLILSPFEPKYKRVTAVLAEERNRFVGALADRVFVAHAAPASRTLALAIALRDRGKPLLTLDDPANEAFLGFAAKVQVGTGSD
;
A
#
# COMPACT_ATOMS: atom_id res chain seq x y z
N MET A 1 2.37 -1.90 -23.12
CA MET A 1 2.94 -2.39 -21.85
C MET A 1 3.43 -3.81 -22.09
N HIS A 2 4.69 -4.12 -21.77
CA HIS A 2 5.19 -5.50 -21.82
C HIS A 2 4.98 -6.13 -20.44
N LEU A 3 4.12 -7.16 -20.36
CA LEU A 3 3.82 -7.85 -19.11
C LEU A 3 4.86 -8.95 -18.87
N LYS A 4 5.49 -8.95 -17.69
CA LYS A 4 6.46 -9.98 -17.33
C LYS A 4 5.81 -11.38 -17.38
N PRO A 5 6.52 -12.43 -17.82
CA PRO A 5 5.95 -13.78 -17.98
C PRO A 5 5.23 -14.30 -16.73
N GLU A 6 5.76 -14.05 -15.53
CA GLU A 6 5.18 -14.48 -14.26
C GLU A 6 3.80 -13.88 -13.96
N LEU A 7 3.46 -12.75 -14.59
CA LEU A 7 2.16 -12.08 -14.41
C LEU A 7 1.12 -12.51 -15.45
N GLN A 8 1.54 -13.10 -16.57
CA GLN A 8 0.63 -13.48 -17.66
C GLN A 8 -0.45 -14.47 -17.21
N PRO A 9 -0.15 -15.55 -16.44
CA PRO A 9 -1.19 -16.48 -16.03
C PRO A 9 -2.30 -15.83 -15.19
N ALA A 10 -1.95 -14.92 -14.28
CA ALA A 10 -2.92 -14.21 -13.45
C ALA A 10 -3.75 -13.20 -14.28
N PHE A 11 -3.11 -12.53 -15.24
CA PHE A 11 -3.77 -11.59 -16.14
C PHE A 11 -4.77 -12.30 -17.06
N THR A 12 -4.34 -13.37 -17.74
CA THR A 12 -5.20 -14.16 -18.63
C THR A 12 -6.37 -14.81 -17.87
N ALA A 13 -6.16 -15.22 -16.62
CA ALA A 13 -7.21 -15.77 -15.77
C ALA A 13 -8.17 -14.70 -15.17
N GLY A 14 -8.02 -13.42 -15.52
CA GLY A 14 -8.87 -12.34 -15.00
C GLY A 14 -8.67 -12.03 -13.51
N ARG A 15 -7.57 -12.50 -12.89
CA ARG A 15 -7.25 -12.29 -11.47
C ARG A 15 -6.31 -11.11 -11.22
N LEU A 16 -5.73 -10.54 -12.28
CA LEU A 16 -4.85 -9.38 -12.22
C LEU A 16 -5.41 -8.26 -13.10
N LEU A 17 -5.67 -7.11 -12.48
CA LEU A 17 -5.99 -5.86 -13.16
C LEU A 17 -4.81 -4.89 -13.00
N ILE A 18 -4.41 -4.25 -14.11
CA ILE A 18 -3.33 -3.26 -14.10
C ILE A 18 -3.92 -1.89 -14.38
N LEU A 19 -3.78 -0.99 -13.41
CA LEU A 19 -4.29 0.38 -13.48
C LEU A 19 -3.13 1.37 -13.43
N SER A 20 -3.26 2.45 -14.19
CA SER A 20 -2.35 3.60 -14.15
C SER A 20 -3.18 4.88 -14.09
N PRO A 21 -2.98 5.75 -13.08
CA PRO A 21 -3.59 7.08 -13.05
C PRO A 21 -2.86 8.09 -13.95
N PHE A 22 -1.84 7.65 -14.70
CA PHE A 22 -0.96 8.55 -15.47
C PHE A 22 -1.24 8.51 -16.96
N GLU A 23 -1.16 9.67 -17.59
CA GLU A 23 -1.14 9.81 -19.04
C GLU A 23 0.07 9.09 -19.68
N PRO A 24 -0.03 8.62 -20.94
CA PRO A 24 1.05 7.93 -21.65
C PRO A 24 2.37 8.71 -21.78
N LYS A 25 2.34 10.05 -21.60
CA LYS A 25 3.55 10.90 -21.64
C LYS A 25 4.51 10.61 -20.48
N TYR A 26 4.02 10.09 -19.35
CA TYR A 26 4.84 9.77 -18.19
C TYR A 26 5.55 8.42 -18.37
N LYS A 27 6.75 8.45 -18.95
CA LYS A 27 7.53 7.22 -19.26
C LYS A 27 8.51 6.79 -18.17
N ARG A 28 8.88 7.69 -17.25
CA ARG A 28 9.87 7.43 -16.19
C ARG A 28 9.21 7.48 -14.82
N VAL A 29 9.54 6.52 -13.98
CA VAL A 29 9.14 6.54 -12.56
C VAL A 29 9.98 7.58 -11.84
N THR A 30 9.32 8.48 -11.11
CA THR A 30 9.95 9.48 -10.24
C THR A 30 9.39 9.36 -8.83
N ALA A 31 10.04 10.01 -7.85
CA ALA A 31 9.54 10.05 -6.48
C ALA A 31 8.11 10.63 -6.40
N VAL A 32 7.84 11.71 -7.14
CA VAL A 32 6.53 12.37 -7.18
C VAL A 32 5.47 11.43 -7.79
N LEU A 33 5.76 10.78 -8.91
CA LEU A 33 4.82 9.84 -9.53
C LEU A 33 4.61 8.60 -8.65
N ALA A 34 5.63 8.13 -7.94
CA ALA A 34 5.49 7.03 -6.99
C ALA A 34 4.54 7.41 -5.83
N GLU A 35 4.62 8.65 -5.35
CA GLU A 35 3.74 9.18 -4.31
C GLU A 35 2.28 9.27 -4.78
N GLU A 36 2.05 9.81 -5.98
CA GLU A 36 0.71 9.87 -6.59
C GLU A 36 0.13 8.46 -6.81
N ARG A 37 0.94 7.52 -7.30
CA ARG A 37 0.51 6.12 -7.46
C ARG A 37 0.13 5.51 -6.12
N ASN A 38 0.89 5.76 -5.07
CA ASN A 38 0.59 5.23 -3.75
C ASN A 38 -0.69 5.84 -3.16
N ARG A 39 -0.94 7.15 -3.38
CA ARG A 39 -2.21 7.80 -3.03
C ARG A 39 -3.39 7.15 -3.77
N PHE A 40 -3.23 6.90 -5.07
CA PHE A 40 -4.25 6.22 -5.89
C PHE A 40 -4.56 4.81 -5.36
N VAL A 41 -3.54 4.00 -5.08
CA VAL A 41 -3.70 2.67 -4.48
C VAL A 41 -4.41 2.73 -3.14
N GLY A 42 -3.99 3.65 -2.26
CA GLY A 42 -4.61 3.81 -0.94
C GLY A 42 -6.06 4.28 -0.99
N ALA A 43 -6.43 5.09 -1.99
CA ALA A 43 -7.81 5.51 -2.19
C ALA A 43 -8.71 4.33 -2.61
N LEU A 44 -8.21 3.47 -3.51
CA LEU A 44 -8.93 2.29 -4.02
C LEU A 44 -9.12 1.17 -2.99
N ALA A 45 -8.14 0.96 -2.11
CA ALA A 45 -8.18 -0.15 -1.15
C ALA A 45 -9.30 0.02 -0.11
N ASP A 46 -10.02 -1.03 0.27
CA ASP A 46 -11.01 -0.95 1.36
C ASP A 46 -10.33 -0.72 2.72
N ARG A 47 -9.16 -1.33 2.92
CA ARG A 47 -8.31 -1.21 4.10
C ARG A 47 -6.85 -1.20 3.67
N VAL A 48 -5.99 -0.55 4.44
CA VAL A 48 -4.55 -0.52 4.17
C VAL A 48 -3.79 -1.09 5.34
N PHE A 49 -3.03 -2.15 5.09
CA PHE A 49 -2.13 -2.76 6.06
C PHE A 49 -0.71 -2.25 5.86
N VAL A 50 -0.11 -1.74 6.93
CA VAL A 50 1.29 -1.31 6.96
C VAL A 50 2.04 -2.21 7.92
N ALA A 51 2.83 -3.14 7.36
CA ALA A 51 3.66 -4.05 8.14
C ALA A 51 4.75 -3.29 8.91
N HIS A 52 5.35 -2.28 8.29
CA HIS A 52 6.32 -1.40 8.93
C HIS A 52 6.41 -0.03 8.24
N ALA A 53 6.62 1.03 9.01
CA ALA A 53 7.15 2.28 8.49
C ALA A 53 8.06 2.96 9.51
N ALA A 54 9.27 3.31 9.07
CA ALA A 54 10.20 4.07 9.90
C ALA A 54 9.64 5.47 10.24
N PRO A 55 10.08 6.07 11.37
CA PRO A 55 9.79 7.46 11.68
C PRO A 55 10.17 8.40 10.54
N ALA A 56 9.35 9.45 10.31
CA ALA A 56 9.51 10.42 9.21
C ALA A 56 9.59 9.81 7.79
N SER A 57 9.19 8.54 7.60
CA SER A 57 9.16 7.92 6.28
C SER A 57 7.97 8.39 5.43
N ARG A 58 8.11 8.27 4.11
CA ARG A 58 7.01 8.54 3.16
C ARG A 58 5.83 7.58 3.36
N THR A 59 6.09 6.36 3.82
CA THR A 59 5.04 5.38 4.13
C THR A 59 4.22 5.84 5.33
N LEU A 60 4.86 6.34 6.40
CA LEU A 60 4.16 6.91 7.55
C LEU A 60 3.36 8.17 7.15
N ALA A 61 3.96 9.06 6.35
CA ALA A 61 3.27 10.24 5.85
C ALA A 61 2.03 9.89 5.00
N LEU A 62 2.13 8.87 4.13
CA LEU A 62 0.99 8.37 3.36
C LEU A 62 -0.09 7.79 4.26
N ALA A 63 0.28 6.98 5.25
CA ALA A 63 -0.67 6.38 6.19
C ALA A 63 -1.46 7.46 6.95
N ILE A 64 -0.78 8.49 7.44
CA ILE A 64 -1.41 9.66 8.07
C ILE A 64 -2.40 10.33 7.11
N ALA A 65 -2.00 10.60 5.87
CA ALA A 65 -2.89 11.20 4.87
C ALA A 65 -4.11 10.32 4.52
N LEU A 66 -3.97 9.00 4.55
CA LEU A 66 -5.07 8.06 4.33
C LEU A 66 -6.01 7.98 5.53
N ARG A 67 -5.47 7.99 6.75
CA ARG A 67 -6.26 8.12 7.99
C ARG A 67 -7.11 9.38 7.97
N ASP A 68 -6.54 10.52 7.59
CA ASP A 68 -7.26 11.80 7.53
C ASP A 68 -8.41 11.80 6.52
N ARG A 69 -8.39 10.86 5.56
CA ARG A 69 -9.47 10.59 4.60
C ARG A 69 -10.43 9.48 5.06
N GLY A 70 -10.33 9.02 6.30
CA GLY A 70 -11.18 7.98 6.88
C GLY A 70 -10.85 6.55 6.42
N LYS A 71 -9.67 6.31 5.84
CA LYS A 71 -9.28 4.95 5.41
C LYS A 71 -8.95 4.08 6.62
N PRO A 72 -9.56 2.90 6.79
CA PRO A 72 -9.19 1.98 7.85
C PRO A 72 -7.76 1.48 7.68
N LEU A 73 -6.93 1.72 8.70
CA LEU A 73 -5.53 1.26 8.71
C LEU A 73 -5.33 0.10 9.68
N LEU A 74 -4.43 -0.80 9.29
CA LEU A 74 -4.01 -1.96 10.06
C LEU A 74 -2.48 -1.96 10.20
N THR A 75 -1.97 -2.39 11.34
CA THR A 75 -0.53 -2.54 11.57
C THR A 75 -0.21 -3.70 12.52
N LEU A 76 1.05 -4.12 12.56
CA LEU A 76 1.54 -5.10 13.53
C LEU A 76 1.67 -4.46 14.92
N ASP A 77 1.34 -5.22 15.97
CA ASP A 77 1.62 -4.83 17.35
C ASP A 77 3.11 -5.01 17.66
N ASP A 78 3.92 -4.08 17.15
CA ASP A 78 5.37 -4.07 17.25
C ASP A 78 5.85 -2.67 17.68
N PRO A 79 6.82 -2.55 18.61
CA PRO A 79 7.39 -1.27 19.00
C PRO A 79 7.91 -0.43 17.82
N ALA A 80 8.41 -1.06 16.75
CA ALA A 80 8.85 -0.37 15.54
C ALA A 80 7.73 0.35 14.79
N ASN A 81 6.47 0.06 15.14
CA ASN A 81 5.26 0.68 14.60
C ASN A 81 4.53 1.55 15.62
N GLU A 82 5.20 2.00 16.70
CA GLU A 82 4.60 2.85 17.74
C GLU A 82 3.81 4.03 17.16
N ALA A 83 4.32 4.64 16.09
CA ALA A 83 3.68 5.75 15.39
C ALA A 83 2.27 5.45 14.86
N PHE A 84 1.91 4.18 14.67
CA PHE A 84 0.59 3.75 14.19
C PHE A 84 -0.38 3.36 15.32
N LEU A 85 0.12 3.05 16.52
CA LEU A 85 -0.69 2.43 17.58
C LEU A 85 -1.84 3.34 18.09
N GLY A 86 -1.75 4.65 17.82
CA GLY A 86 -2.80 5.61 18.14
C GLY A 86 -3.93 5.71 17.10
N PHE A 87 -3.82 5.12 15.91
CA PHE A 87 -4.84 5.28 14.86
C PHE A 87 -5.05 4.08 13.92
N ALA A 88 -4.15 3.10 13.91
CA ALA A 88 -4.33 1.86 13.15
C ALA A 88 -4.79 0.74 14.07
N ALA A 89 -5.68 -0.12 13.59
CA ALA A 89 -6.05 -1.34 14.29
C ALA A 89 -4.88 -2.33 14.27
N LYS A 90 -4.61 -2.95 15.41
CA LYS A 90 -3.55 -3.94 15.55
C LYS A 90 -3.98 -5.27 14.97
N VAL A 91 -3.10 -5.93 14.23
CA VAL A 91 -3.29 -7.32 13.81
C VAL A 91 -2.24 -8.21 14.47
N GLN A 92 -2.69 -9.34 15.00
CA GLN A 92 -1.80 -10.38 15.49
C GLN A 92 -1.36 -11.23 14.31
N VAL A 93 -0.06 -11.48 14.21
CA VAL A 93 0.43 -12.58 13.37
C VAL A 93 0.08 -13.84 14.14
N GLY A 94 -0.76 -14.70 13.58
CA GLY A 94 -1.07 -15.99 14.21
C GLY A 94 0.25 -16.71 14.49
N THR A 95 0.54 -16.96 15.76
CA THR A 95 1.55 -17.94 16.13
C THR A 95 0.94 -19.29 15.75
N GLY A 96 1.18 -19.73 14.52
CA GLY A 96 0.81 -21.06 14.08
C GLY A 96 1.42 -22.07 15.04
N SER A 97 0.60 -22.61 15.93
CA SER A 97 0.79 -23.94 16.50
C SER A 97 -0.25 -24.79 15.78
N ASP A 98 0.15 -25.34 14.63
CA ASP A 98 -0.42 -26.59 14.14
C ASP A 98 0.06 -27.73 15.05
#